data_AF-A0A1V5TF65-F1
#
_entry.id   AF-A0A1V5TF65-F1
#
_cell.length_a   1.000
_cell.length_b   1.000
_cell.length_c   1.000
_cell.angle_alpha   90.00
_cell.angle_beta   90.00
_cell.angle_gamma   90.00
#
_symmetry.space_group_name_H-M   'P 1'
#
loop_
_entity.id
_entity.type
_entity.pdbx_description
1 polymer ?
#
loop_
_entity_poly.entity_id
_entity_poly.type
_entity_poly.pdbx_seq_one_letter_code
_entity_poly.pdbx_strand_id
1 'polypeptide(L)' 'MCGPSKLRKLLYLAALSVRTHNKNFKKYFLRKVEEGKNKRLILNNIENKLLKIICAVINSGCAYTENYKSINPNRLNTA' A
#
# COMPACT_ATOMS: atom_id res chain seq x y z
N MET A 1 5.73 6.56 12.21
CA MET A 1 4.52 7.31 11.81
C MET A 1 4.05 8.17 12.97
N CYS A 2 4.11 9.49 12.81
CA CYS A 2 3.48 10.44 13.71
C CYS A 2 1.98 10.55 13.34
N GLY A 3 1.09 10.71 14.32
CA GLY A 3 -0.36 10.81 14.09
C GLY A 3 -1.21 10.14 15.17
N PRO A 4 -2.56 10.26 15.11
CA PRO A 4 -3.47 9.74 16.13
C PRO A 4 -3.31 8.23 16.35
N SER A 5 -3.16 7.82 17.61
CA SER A 5 -2.89 6.43 17.99
C SER A 5 -3.92 5.42 17.46
N LYS A 6 -5.21 5.79 17.50
CA LYS A 6 -6.33 4.98 16.99
C LYS A 6 -6.21 4.71 15.49
N LEU A 7 -5.97 5.75 14.69
CA LEU A 7 -5.85 5.62 13.24
C LEU A 7 -4.66 4.76 12.85
N ARG A 8 -3.51 4.95 13.50
CA ARG A 8 -2.32 4.11 13.25
C ARG A 8 -2.58 2.64 13.57
N LYS A 9 -3.32 2.34 14.64
CA LYS A 9 -3.70 0.96 14.99
C LYS A 9 -4.59 0.34 13.92
N LEU A 10 -5.59 1.07 13.42
CA LEU A 10 -6.46 0.59 12.34
C LEU A 10 -5.67 0.34 11.05
N LEU A 11 -4.78 1.25 10.67
CA LEU A 11 -3.96 1.09 9.47
C LEU A 11 -2.99 -0.10 9.59
N TYR A 12 -2.41 -0.32 10.76
CA TYR A 12 -1.60 -1.49 11.06
C TYR A 12 -2.41 -2.80 10.91
N LEU A 13 -3.62 -2.85 11.48
CA LEU A 13 -4.51 -4.01 11.33
C LEU A 13 -4.92 -4.25 9.88
N ALA A 14 -5.20 -3.19 9.11
CA ALA A 14 -5.48 -3.28 7.69
C ALA A 14 -4.27 -3.83 6.92
N ALA A 15 -3.05 -3.35 7.22
CA ALA A 15 -1.81 -3.86 6.61
C ALA A 15 -1.58 -5.35 6.92
N LEU A 16 -1.87 -5.79 8.16
CA LEU A 16 -1.83 -7.20 8.52
C LEU A 16 -2.83 -8.04 7.72
N SER A 17 -4.07 -7.57 7.60
CA SER A 17 -5.12 -8.26 6.84
C SER A 17 -4.77 -8.36 5.35
N VAL A 18 -4.36 -7.25 4.73
CA VAL A 18 -4.00 -7.19 3.31
C VAL A 18 -2.80 -8.08 3.00
N ARG A 19 -1.77 -8.10 3.87
CA ARG A 19 -0.62 -9.00 3.72
C ARG A 19 -1.03 -10.48 3.72
N THR A 20 -2.05 -10.85 4.49
CA THR A 20 -2.50 -12.24 4.60
C THR A 20 -3.33 -12.66 3.38
N HIS A 21 -4.27 -11.83 2.95
CA HIS A 21 -5.27 -12.18 1.94
C HIS A 21 -4.88 -11.79 0.52
N ASN A 22 -4.15 -10.69 0.33
CA ASN A 22 -3.75 -10.23 -1.00
C ASN A 22 -2.40 -10.84 -1.42
N LYS A 23 -2.41 -11.59 -2.53
CA LYS A 23 -1.24 -12.30 -3.06
C LYS A 23 -0.06 -11.36 -3.38
N ASN A 24 -0.31 -10.17 -3.90
CA ASN A 24 0.74 -9.20 -4.25
C ASN A 24 1.46 -8.68 -3.01
N PHE A 25 0.71 -8.30 -1.97
CA PHE A 25 1.27 -7.82 -0.71
C PHE A 25 1.97 -8.93 0.07
N LYS A 26 1.44 -10.17 0.05
CA LYS A 26 2.10 -11.34 0.62
C LYS A 26 3.47 -11.58 -0.02
N LYS A 27 3.52 -11.60 -1.35
CA LYS A 27 4.78 -11.77 -2.11
C LYS A 27 5.78 -10.66 -1.81
N TYR A 28 5.32 -9.41 -1.76
CA TYR A 28 6.16 -8.27 -1.36
C TYR A 28 6.75 -8.47 0.03
N PHE A 29 5.92 -8.85 1.01
CA PHE A 29 6.35 -9.04 2.39
C PHE A 29 7.40 -10.14 2.50
N LEU A 30 7.14 -11.32 1.93
CA LEU A 30 8.06 -12.47 1.98
C LEU A 30 9.41 -12.11 1.37
N ARG A 31 9.41 -11.52 0.16
CA ARG A 31 10.64 -11.06 -0.50
C ARG A 31 11.44 -10.10 0.39
N LYS A 32 10.78 -9.14 1.06
CA LYS A 32 11.48 -8.19 1.93
C LYS A 32 11.98 -8.82 3.24
N VAL A 33 11.34 -9.88 3.72
CA VAL A 33 11.83 -10.67 4.86
C VAL A 33 13.06 -11.49 4.45
N GLU A 34 13.06 -12.08 3.26
CA GLU A 34 14.21 -12.80 2.69
C GLU A 34 15.42 -11.88 2.49
N GLU A 35 15.19 -10.61 2.12
CA GLU A 35 16.21 -9.55 2.11
C GLU A 35 16.75 -9.17 3.51
N GLY A 36 16.30 -9.82 4.59
CA GLY A 36 16.75 -9.58 5.97
C GLY A 36 16.18 -8.32 6.62
N LYS A 37 15.13 -7.70 6.05
CA LYS A 37 14.57 -6.45 6.60
C LYS A 37 13.68 -6.71 7.80
N ASN A 38 13.70 -5.77 8.75
CA ASN A 38 12.85 -5.83 9.94
C ASN A 38 11.36 -5.86 9.55
N LYS A 39 10.61 -6.85 10.05
CA LYS A 39 9.17 -7.04 9.80
C LYS A 39 8.34 -5.77 10.06
N ARG A 40 8.69 -4.99 11.09
CA ARG A 40 7.99 -3.74 11.41
C ARG A 40 8.18 -2.67 10.34
N LEU A 41 9.38 -2.56 9.76
CA LEU A 41 9.67 -1.65 8.65
C LEU A 41 8.88 -2.06 7.40
N ILE A 42 8.81 -3.37 7.11
CA ILE A 42 8.06 -3.89 5.97
C ILE A 42 6.57 -3.59 6.12
N LEU A 43 5.99 -3.83 7.30
CA LEU A 43 4.59 -3.48 7.58
C LEU A 43 4.35 -1.98 7.45
N ASN A 44 5.24 -1.14 7.98
CA ASN A 44 5.14 0.32 7.81
C ASN A 44 5.19 0.74 6.33
N ASN A 45 5.95 0.05 5.47
CA ASN A 45 5.92 0.31 4.03
C ASN A 45 4.58 -0.08 3.39
N ILE A 46 3.98 -1.18 3.84
CA ILE A 46 2.64 -1.59 3.40
C ILE A 46 1.59 -0.56 3.84
N GLU A 47 1.64 -0.11 5.11
CA GLU A 47 0.78 0.97 5.62
C GLU A 47 0.87 2.24 4.77
N ASN A 48 2.09 2.70 4.47
CA ASN A 48 2.31 3.86 3.59
C ASN A 48 1.76 3.65 2.18
N LYS A 49 1.88 2.45 1.63
CA LYS A 49 1.31 2.12 0.32
C LYS A 49 -0.22 2.15 0.35
N LEU A 50 -0.84 1.60 1.39
CA LEU A 50 -2.30 1.65 1.58
C LEU A 50 -2.80 3.08 1.71
N LEU A 51 -2.12 3.92 2.50
CA LEU A 51 -2.48 5.33 2.67
C LEU A 51 -2.50 6.06 1.31
N LYS A 52 -1.48 5.84 0.48
CA LYS A 52 -1.43 6.40 -0.88
C LYS A 52 -2.60 5.93 -1.76
N ILE A 53 -2.98 4.65 -1.66
CA ILE A 53 -4.12 4.10 -2.41
C ILE A 53 -5.42 4.74 -1.93
N ILE A 54 -5.64 4.82 -0.62
CA ILE A 54 -6.85 5.41 -0.02
C ILE A 54 -6.98 6.88 -0.45
N CYS A 55 -5.91 7.67 -0.32
CA CYS A 55 -5.91 9.07 -0.74
C CYS A 55 -6.17 9.21 -2.25
N ALA A 56 -5.58 8.35 -3.09
CA ALA A 56 -5.82 8.37 -4.54
C ALA A 56 -7.29 8.07 -4.89
N VAL A 57 -7.89 7.06 -4.25
CA VAL A 57 -9.30 6.69 -4.43
C VAL A 57 -10.20 7.87 -4.05
N ILE A 58 -10.00 8.44 -2.86
CA ILE A 58 -10.76 9.61 -2.38
C ILE A 58 -10.64 10.79 -3.35
N ASN A 59 -9.42 11.12 -3.76
CA ASN A 59 -9.19 12.27 -4.65
C ASN A 59 -9.74 12.06 -6.06
N SER A 60 -9.74 10.82 -6.56
CA SER A 60 -10.26 10.49 -7.88
C SER A 60 -11.79 10.42 -7.95
N GLY A 61 -12.47 10.27 -6.82
CA GLY A 61 -13.91 9.98 -6.76
C GLY A 61 -14.32 8.63 -7.36
N CYS A 62 -13.36 7.82 -7.84
CA CYS A 62 -13.59 6.54 -8.49
C CYS A 62 -13.42 5.39 -7.49
N ALA A 63 -14.24 4.33 -7.64
CA ALA A 63 -14.11 3.14 -6.81
C ALA A 63 -12.76 2.43 -7.01
N TYR A 64 -12.26 1.80 -5.94
CA TYR A 64 -11.01 1.03 -5.99
C TYR A 64 -11.10 -0.09 -7.05
N THR A 65 -10.11 -0.15 -7.92
CA THR A 65 -9.96 -1.20 -8.94
C THR A 65 -8.65 -1.95 -8.69
N GLU A 66 -8.72 -3.27 -8.50
CA GLU A 66 -7.54 -4.08 -8.15
C GLU A 66 -6.43 -4.00 -9.21
N ASN A 67 -6.81 -3.93 -10.48
CA ASN A 67 -5.89 -3.88 -11.61
C ASN A 67 -5.56 -2.46 -12.08
N TYR A 68 -5.82 -1.44 -11.27
CA TYR A 68 -5.53 -0.05 -11.62
C TYR A 68 -4.03 0.18 -11.84
N LYS A 69 -3.68 0.68 -13.03
CA LYS A 69 -2.31 1.09 -13.37
C LYS A 69 -2.31 2.60 -13.53
N SER A 70 -1.60 3.30 -12.65
CA SER A 70 -1.35 4.72 -12.82
C SER A 70 -0.55 4.93 -14.11
N ILE A 71 -1.12 5.69 -15.03
CA ILE A 71 -0.42 6.09 -16.25
C ILE A 71 0.52 7.25 -15.89
N ASN A 72 1.77 7.20 -16.36
CA ASN A 72 2.67 8.33 -16.22
C ASN A 72 2.28 9.38 -17.27
N PRO A 73 1.93 10.62 -16.88
CA PRO A 73 1.53 11.66 -17.82
C PRO A 73 2.60 11.95 -18.88
N ASN A 74 3.89 11.78 -18.58
CA ASN A 74 4.98 11.96 -19.54
C ASN A 74 4.98 10.90 -20.66
N ARG A 75 4.28 9.76 -20.48
CA ARG A 75 4.12 8.72 -21.52
C ARG A 75 2.91 8.93 -22.41
N LEU A 76 2.06 9.91 -22.12
CA LEU A 76 0.89 10.26 -22.94
C LEU A 76 1.25 11.24 -24.06
N ASN A 77 2.30 12.04 -23.89
CA ASN A 77 2.74 13.07 -24.84
C ASN A 77 3.69 12.53 -25.94
N THR A 78 3.82 11.22 -26.08
CA THR A 78 4.73 10.57 -27.07
C THR A 78 3.96 9.82 -28.15
N ALA A 79 2.69 10.18 -28.38
CA ALA A 79 1.85 9.69 -29.46
C ALA A 79 1.56 10.81 -30.46
#